data_AF-A0A535B1F7-F1
#
_entry.id   AF-A0A535B1F7-F1
#
_cell.length_a   1.000
_cell.length_b   1.000
_cell.length_c   1.000
_cell.angle_alpha   90.00
_cell.angle_beta   90.00
_cell.angle_gamma   90.00
#
_symmetry.space_group_name_H-M   'P 1'
#
loop_
_entity.id
_entity.type
_entity.pdbx_description
1 polymer ?
#
loop_
_entity_poly.entity_id
_entity_poly.type
_entity_poly.pdbx_seq_one_letter_code
_entity_poly.pdbx_strand_id
1 'polypeptide(L)'
;MRDRSLRGQGATGIRLHLAANTMSAHLEQYPSGTYPRGHRHGPGAHIVILSGEGYSFLWEEGQPRIRIDWRPGSLFVPPANWFHQHFNPDNEPVRYLALKPWGFTYKVEDLSKTDQDIRAGGTQIDYKDQDPEIHAIFLSECSKRGTEVRVAI
;
A
#
# COMPACT_ATOMS: atom_id res chain seq x y z
N MET A 1 -15.43 -10.21 28.30
CA MET A 1 -14.23 -10.63 27.53
C MET A 1 -13.65 -11.85 28.22
N ARG A 2 -13.07 -12.83 27.51
CA ARG A 2 -12.50 -13.99 28.21
C ARG A 2 -11.43 -13.50 29.16
N ASP A 3 -11.35 -14.11 30.33
CA ASP A 3 -10.30 -13.80 31.28
C ASP A 3 -8.94 -13.83 30.58
N ARG A 4 -8.12 -12.83 30.86
CA ARG A 4 -6.75 -12.70 30.37
C ARG A 4 -5.85 -12.22 31.49
N SER A 5 -6.18 -12.50 32.74
CA SER A 5 -5.47 -11.97 33.89
C SER A 5 -4.03 -12.50 33.98
N LEU A 6 -3.72 -13.45 33.09
CA LEU A 6 -2.41 -13.97 32.73
C LEU A 6 -1.60 -13.12 31.72
N ARG A 7 -2.20 -12.25 30.88
CA ARG A 7 -1.50 -11.27 30.00
C ARG A 7 -0.86 -10.11 30.80
N GLY A 8 -1.01 -10.15 32.11
CA GLY A 8 -0.76 -9.10 33.08
C GLY A 8 -1.86 -9.21 34.12
N GLN A 9 -1.47 -9.24 35.41
CA GLN A 9 -2.39 -9.48 36.52
C GLN A 9 -3.66 -8.63 36.35
N GLY A 10 -4.81 -9.29 36.20
CA GLY A 10 -6.12 -8.66 36.02
C GLY A 10 -6.61 -8.34 34.59
N ALA A 11 -5.85 -8.59 33.52
CA ALA A 11 -6.32 -8.38 32.13
C ALA A 11 -7.51 -9.28 31.72
N THR A 12 -8.32 -8.85 30.75
CA THR A 12 -9.29 -9.72 30.03
C THR A 12 -9.32 -9.29 28.56
N GLY A 13 -9.76 -10.12 27.61
CA GLY A 13 -9.78 -9.73 26.19
C GLY A 13 -10.63 -10.62 25.28
N ILE A 14 -11.25 -9.97 24.32
CA ILE A 14 -12.07 -10.51 23.23
C ILE A 14 -11.92 -9.48 22.09
N ARG A 15 -11.42 -9.89 20.93
CA ARG A 15 -12.17 -10.17 19.68
C ARG A 15 -12.53 -8.91 18.90
N LEU A 16 -12.77 -9.13 17.61
CA LEU A 16 -13.35 -8.16 16.69
C LEU A 16 -14.37 -8.92 15.83
N HIS A 17 -15.55 -8.34 15.58
CA HIS A 17 -16.51 -8.88 14.61
C HIS A 17 -17.32 -7.74 14.01
N LEU A 18 -17.47 -7.78 12.68
CA LEU A 18 -17.84 -6.62 11.88
C LEU A 18 -19.04 -6.95 10.99
N ALA A 19 -20.18 -6.36 11.31
CA ALA A 19 -21.23 -6.01 10.35
C ALA A 19 -21.62 -4.55 10.63
N ALA A 20 -21.64 -3.70 9.60
CA ALA A 20 -21.76 -2.23 9.69
C ALA A 20 -20.63 -1.52 10.47
N ASN A 21 -19.40 -2.06 10.44
CA ASN A 21 -18.25 -1.39 11.04
C ASN A 21 -17.70 -0.28 10.13
N THR A 22 -16.98 0.67 10.73
CA THR A 22 -16.26 1.71 10.00
C THR A 22 -14.84 1.29 9.63
N MET A 23 -14.38 0.06 9.85
CA MET A 23 -13.06 -0.35 9.32
C MET A 23 -13.26 -1.04 7.97
N SER A 24 -12.47 -0.66 6.96
CA SER A 24 -12.39 -1.45 5.74
C SER A 24 -11.04 -2.15 5.65
N ALA A 25 -11.06 -3.30 5.00
CA ALA A 25 -9.88 -4.03 4.65
C ALA A 25 -9.98 -4.42 3.18
N HIS A 26 -8.89 -4.31 2.44
CA HIS A 26 -8.75 -4.97 1.15
C HIS A 26 -7.41 -5.67 1.07
N LEU A 27 -7.39 -6.78 0.33
CA LEU A 27 -6.18 -7.50 -0.01
C LEU A 27 -5.88 -7.20 -1.46
N GLU A 28 -4.66 -6.77 -1.72
CA GLU A 28 -4.15 -6.56 -3.07
C GLU A 28 -2.97 -7.48 -3.31
N GLN A 29 -2.87 -7.92 -4.56
CA GLN A 29 -1.78 -8.76 -5.04
C GLN A 29 -1.19 -8.14 -6.30
N TYR A 30 0.13 -7.97 -6.31
CA TYR A 30 0.86 -7.57 -7.50
C TYR A 30 1.64 -8.76 -8.06
N PRO A 31 1.43 -9.15 -9.33
CA PRO A 31 2.25 -10.16 -9.99
C PRO A 31 3.75 -9.82 -9.94
N SER A 32 4.58 -10.85 -10.03
CA SER A 32 6.03 -10.70 -10.20
C SER A 32 6.33 -9.76 -11.38
N GLY A 33 7.29 -8.85 -11.18
CA GLY A 33 7.73 -7.93 -12.22
C GLY A 33 6.72 -6.83 -12.57
N THR A 34 5.79 -6.50 -11.66
CA THR A 34 4.80 -5.43 -11.86
C THR A 34 4.76 -4.44 -10.70
N TYR A 35 4.17 -3.26 -10.95
CA TYR A 35 3.85 -2.25 -9.95
C TYR A 35 2.60 -1.46 -10.41
N PRO A 36 1.80 -0.86 -9.52
CA PRO A 36 0.63 -0.05 -9.87
C PRO A 36 1.04 1.40 -10.16
N ARG A 37 0.14 2.21 -10.71
CA ARG A 37 0.30 3.67 -10.77
C ARG A 37 0.44 4.28 -9.36
N GLY A 38 1.24 5.35 -9.25
CA GLY A 38 1.34 6.12 -8.01
C GLY A 38 0.06 6.89 -7.73
N HIS A 39 -0.37 6.93 -6.48
CA HIS A 39 -1.57 7.66 -6.08
C HIS A 39 -1.45 8.23 -4.66
N ARG A 40 -2.35 9.14 -4.30
CA ARG A 40 -2.46 9.66 -2.93
C ARG A 40 -3.90 9.63 -2.43
N HIS A 41 -4.01 9.55 -1.12
CA HIS A 41 -5.26 9.68 -0.37
C HIS A 41 -4.93 10.23 1.02
N GLY A 42 -5.94 10.55 1.79
CA GLY A 42 -5.89 10.92 3.20
C GLY A 42 -5.31 9.82 4.09
N PRO A 43 -5.26 10.06 5.41
CA PRO A 43 -4.49 9.21 6.31
C PRO A 43 -5.08 7.80 6.47
N GLY A 44 -4.32 6.93 7.13
CA GLY A 44 -4.89 5.77 7.83
C GLY A 44 -4.92 4.45 7.05
N ALA A 45 -4.44 4.38 5.81
CA ALA A 45 -4.22 3.09 5.15
C ALA A 45 -2.95 2.42 5.71
N HIS A 46 -3.14 1.43 6.58
CA HIS A 46 -2.06 0.61 7.12
C HIS A 46 -1.80 -0.54 6.19
N ILE A 47 -0.61 -0.58 5.59
CA ILE A 47 -0.20 -1.62 4.64
C ILE A 47 0.60 -2.66 5.41
N VAL A 48 0.07 -3.89 5.49
CA VAL A 48 0.73 -5.04 6.10
C VAL A 48 1.13 -6.02 5.00
N ILE A 49 2.43 -6.24 4.83
CA ILE A 49 2.95 -7.18 3.83
C ILE A 49 2.72 -8.62 4.30
N LEU A 50 2.03 -9.40 3.49
CA LEU A 50 1.67 -10.79 3.77
C LEU A 50 2.62 -11.78 3.08
N SER A 51 3.05 -11.49 1.85
CA SER A 51 3.99 -12.33 1.09
C SER A 51 4.81 -11.52 0.09
N GLY A 52 5.96 -12.06 -0.29
CA GLY A 52 6.91 -11.47 -1.25
C GLY A 52 7.73 -10.32 -0.66
N GLU A 53 8.73 -9.88 -1.41
CA GLU A 53 9.62 -8.77 -1.05
C GLU A 53 9.58 -7.65 -2.09
N GLY A 54 9.87 -6.43 -1.66
CA GLY A 54 9.84 -5.29 -2.57
C GLY A 54 10.03 -3.98 -1.83
N TYR A 55 9.54 -2.90 -2.42
CA TYR A 55 9.68 -1.58 -1.86
C TYR A 55 8.51 -0.67 -2.22
N SER A 56 8.35 0.41 -1.49
CA SER A 56 7.45 1.51 -1.87
C SER A 56 8.21 2.81 -1.94
N PHE A 57 7.77 3.71 -2.82
CA PHE A 57 8.10 5.13 -2.72
C PHE A 57 6.96 5.86 -2.03
N LEU A 58 7.30 6.77 -1.12
CA LEU A 58 6.38 7.68 -0.46
C LEU A 58 6.92 9.12 -0.61
N TRP A 59 6.08 10.08 -0.97
CA TRP A 59 6.51 11.48 -1.08
C TRP A 59 5.38 12.48 -0.92
N GLU A 60 5.71 13.62 -0.34
CA GLU A 60 4.89 14.82 -0.44
C GLU A 60 5.12 15.46 -1.82
N GLU A 61 4.07 16.05 -2.40
CA GLU A 61 4.15 16.71 -3.70
C GLU A 61 5.21 17.83 -3.67
N GLY A 62 6.14 17.81 -4.64
CA GLY A 62 7.26 18.74 -4.71
C GLY A 62 8.44 18.42 -3.78
N GLN A 63 8.37 17.33 -2.99
CA GLN A 63 9.47 16.89 -2.12
C GLN A 63 10.16 15.62 -2.65
N PRO A 64 11.41 15.34 -2.23
CA PRO A 64 12.09 14.10 -2.58
C PRO A 64 11.35 12.84 -2.12
N ARG A 65 11.48 11.76 -2.92
CA ARG A 65 10.92 10.45 -2.58
C ARG A 65 11.68 9.76 -1.45
N ILE A 66 10.94 9.13 -0.56
CA ILE A 66 11.45 8.20 0.45
C ILE A 66 11.19 6.78 -0.03
N ARG A 67 12.24 5.95 -0.09
CA ARG A 67 12.12 4.51 -0.34
C ARG A 67 11.96 3.78 0.99
N ILE A 68 11.03 2.84 1.01
CA ILE A 68 10.87 1.88 2.11
C ILE A 68 10.91 0.47 1.54
N ASP A 69 11.98 -0.27 1.84
CA ASP A 69 12.06 -1.70 1.54
C ASP A 69 11.24 -2.49 2.56
N TRP A 70 10.53 -3.51 2.10
CA TRP A 70 9.66 -4.33 2.92
C TRP A 70 9.72 -5.81 2.54
N ARG A 71 9.34 -6.64 3.50
CA ARG A 71 9.27 -8.10 3.41
C ARG A 71 8.07 -8.61 4.20
N PRO A 72 7.73 -9.91 4.19
CA PRO A 72 6.58 -10.40 4.96
C PRO A 72 6.67 -10.02 6.43
N GLY A 73 5.57 -9.47 6.97
CA GLY A 73 5.48 -8.94 8.33
C GLY A 73 5.85 -7.46 8.49
N SER A 74 6.38 -6.80 7.45
CA SER A 74 6.53 -5.35 7.44
C SER A 74 5.17 -4.64 7.50
N LEU A 75 5.12 -3.53 8.24
CA LEU A 75 3.98 -2.63 8.29
C LEU A 75 4.46 -1.20 8.03
N PHE A 76 3.75 -0.48 7.16
CA PHE A 76 3.96 0.95 6.97
C PHE A 76 2.64 1.67 6.67
N VAL A 77 2.66 2.99 6.80
CA VAL A 77 1.48 3.85 6.59
C VAL A 77 1.93 5.03 5.73
N PRO A 78 1.41 5.19 4.50
CA PRO A 78 1.59 6.43 3.75
C PRO A 78 1.00 7.61 4.56
N PRO A 79 1.75 8.70 4.78
CA PRO A 79 1.21 9.88 5.43
C PRO A 79 0.05 10.50 4.64
N ALA A 80 -0.75 11.34 5.32
CA ALA A 80 -1.91 11.98 4.70
C ALA A 80 -1.51 12.79 3.45
N ASN A 81 -2.19 12.54 2.33
CA ASN A 81 -1.99 13.19 1.03
C ASN A 81 -0.60 13.02 0.41
N TRP A 82 0.20 12.08 0.91
CA TRP A 82 1.45 11.72 0.27
C TRP A 82 1.18 10.76 -0.88
N PHE A 83 1.82 11.02 -2.02
CA PHE A 83 1.86 10.04 -3.08
C PHE A 83 2.61 8.80 -2.61
N HIS A 84 2.13 7.65 -3.06
CA HIS A 84 2.72 6.37 -2.77
C HIS A 84 2.54 5.39 -3.93
N GLN A 85 3.51 4.49 -4.08
CA GLN A 85 3.54 3.48 -5.13
C GLN A 85 4.29 2.24 -4.62
N HIS A 86 3.78 1.04 -4.92
CA HIS A 86 4.25 -0.23 -4.35
C HIS A 86 4.84 -1.14 -5.43
N PHE A 87 6.09 -1.56 -5.31
CA PHE A 87 6.81 -2.23 -6.38
C PHE A 87 7.08 -3.69 -6.02
N ASN A 88 6.76 -4.61 -6.94
CA ASN A 88 7.11 -6.02 -6.83
C ASN A 88 8.24 -6.39 -7.81
N PRO A 89 9.51 -6.26 -7.41
CA PRO A 89 10.65 -6.76 -8.19
C PRO A 89 10.97 -8.23 -7.89
N ASP A 90 10.17 -8.94 -7.08
CA ASP A 90 10.40 -10.33 -6.70
C ASP A 90 9.94 -11.28 -7.82
N ASN A 91 10.47 -12.51 -7.81
CA ASN A 91 10.06 -13.59 -8.73
C ASN A 91 8.71 -14.21 -8.36
N GLU A 92 8.18 -13.87 -7.20
CA GLU A 92 6.89 -14.33 -6.69
C GLU A 92 5.88 -13.17 -6.56
N PRO A 93 4.56 -13.47 -6.57
CA PRO A 93 3.55 -12.45 -6.30
C PRO A 93 3.64 -11.88 -4.87
N VAL A 94 3.60 -10.56 -4.76
CA VAL A 94 3.49 -9.85 -3.49
C VAL A 94 2.02 -9.71 -3.12
N ARG A 95 1.70 -9.90 -1.84
CA ARG A 95 0.38 -9.64 -1.27
C ARG A 95 0.48 -8.71 -0.07
N TYR A 96 -0.45 -7.77 0.04
CA TYR A 96 -0.63 -7.01 1.27
C TYR A 96 -2.08 -6.87 1.66
N LEU A 97 -2.28 -6.66 2.95
CA LEU A 97 -3.54 -6.26 3.54
C LEU A 97 -3.48 -4.76 3.83
N ALA A 98 -4.36 -4.00 3.21
CA ALA A 98 -4.56 -2.60 3.53
C ALA A 98 -5.72 -2.48 4.51
N LEU A 99 -5.41 -2.09 5.75
CA LEU A 99 -6.37 -1.85 6.82
C LEU A 99 -6.64 -0.35 6.93
N LYS A 100 -7.91 0.05 6.84
CA LYS A 100 -8.33 1.44 6.94
C LYS A 100 -9.30 1.61 8.12
N PRO A 101 -9.15 2.67 8.92
CA PRO A 101 -10.07 2.98 10.03
C PRO A 101 -11.42 3.53 9.55
N TRP A 102 -11.61 3.65 8.23
CA TRP A 102 -12.85 4.07 7.56
C TRP A 102 -13.41 2.97 6.65
N GLY A 103 -14.74 2.84 6.63
CA GLY A 103 -15.46 1.75 6.00
C GLY A 103 -15.94 2.17 4.62
N PHE A 104 -16.10 1.22 3.70
CA PHE A 104 -16.65 1.55 2.37
C PHE A 104 -18.15 1.90 2.44
N THR A 105 -18.86 1.46 3.49
CA THR A 105 -20.28 1.78 3.75
C THR A 105 -20.46 3.22 4.21
N TYR A 106 -19.63 3.67 5.15
CA TYR A 106 -19.64 5.04 5.67
C TYR A 106 -18.37 5.73 5.19
N LYS A 107 -18.47 6.40 4.04
CA LYS A 107 -17.34 7.12 3.42
C LYS A 107 -16.91 8.29 4.30
N VAL A 108 -15.98 8.03 5.22
CA VAL A 108 -15.32 9.09 6.03
C VAL A 108 -14.34 9.90 5.17
N GLU A 109 -13.89 9.31 4.07
CA GLU A 109 -13.01 9.95 3.10
C GLU A 109 -13.48 9.64 1.67
N ASP A 110 -13.34 10.62 0.77
CA ASP A 110 -13.62 10.43 -0.65
C ASP A 110 -12.42 9.80 -1.36
N LEU A 111 -12.44 8.46 -1.42
CA LEU A 111 -11.47 7.68 -2.19
C LEU A 111 -11.87 7.52 -3.67
N SER A 112 -12.94 8.16 -4.15
CA SER A 112 -13.41 7.98 -5.53
C SER A 112 -12.47 8.56 -6.60
N LYS A 113 -11.44 9.28 -6.17
CA LYS A 113 -10.46 9.95 -7.04
C LYS A 113 -9.12 9.20 -7.14
N THR A 114 -8.92 8.14 -6.35
CA THR A 114 -7.63 7.42 -6.31
C THR A 114 -7.35 6.59 -7.55
N ASP A 115 -8.36 6.35 -8.37
CA ASP A 115 -8.31 5.69 -9.69
C ASP A 115 -8.46 6.68 -10.87
N GLN A 116 -8.45 7.98 -10.58
CA GLN A 116 -8.56 9.05 -11.57
C GLN A 116 -7.23 9.79 -11.70
N ASP A 117 -6.84 10.09 -12.94
CA ASP A 117 -5.61 10.83 -13.21
C ASP A 117 -5.67 12.27 -12.69
N ILE A 118 -4.53 12.78 -12.20
CA ILE A 118 -4.39 14.13 -11.65
C ILE A 118 -4.77 15.23 -12.67
N ARG A 119 -4.54 15.01 -13.98
CA ARG A 119 -4.91 15.97 -15.03
C ARG A 119 -6.42 16.03 -15.26
N ALA A 120 -7.14 14.98 -14.88
CA ALA A 120 -8.60 14.93 -14.86
C ALA A 120 -9.19 15.37 -13.50
N GLY A 121 -8.36 15.87 -12.58
CA GLY A 121 -8.78 16.29 -11.24
C GLY A 121 -8.84 15.17 -10.20
N GLY A 122 -8.23 14.02 -10.51
CA GLY A 122 -8.08 12.88 -9.60
C GLY A 122 -6.82 12.94 -8.72
N THR A 123 -6.40 11.80 -8.18
CA THR A 123 -5.23 11.69 -7.28
C THR A 123 -4.24 10.60 -7.68
N GLN A 124 -4.35 10.06 -8.89
CA GLN A 124 -3.44 9.08 -9.48
C GLN A 124 -2.53 9.72 -10.53
N ILE A 125 -1.31 9.21 -10.68
CA ILE A 125 -0.37 9.60 -11.73
C ILE A 125 -0.38 8.48 -12.79
N ASP A 126 -0.74 8.79 -14.03
CA ASP A 126 -0.62 7.83 -15.13
C ASP A 126 0.84 7.44 -15.43
N TYR A 127 1.04 6.23 -15.96
CA TYR A 127 2.39 5.71 -16.21
C TYR A 127 3.22 6.58 -17.14
N LYS A 128 2.61 7.15 -18.19
CA LYS A 128 3.31 8.04 -19.12
C LYS A 128 3.79 9.34 -18.48
N ASP A 129 3.26 9.68 -17.31
CA ASP A 129 3.46 10.94 -16.61
C ASP A 129 4.25 10.77 -15.31
N GLN A 130 4.57 9.54 -14.93
CA GLN A 130 5.42 9.27 -13.77
C GLN A 130 6.86 9.73 -14.03
N ASP A 131 7.61 10.01 -12.96
CA ASP A 131 9.04 10.28 -13.07
C ASP A 131 9.77 9.08 -13.72
N PRO A 132 10.51 9.28 -14.83
CA PRO A 132 11.23 8.20 -15.51
C PRO A 132 12.20 7.42 -14.60
N GLU A 133 12.73 8.06 -13.55
CA GLU A 133 13.60 7.42 -12.57
C GLU A 133 12.90 6.26 -11.85
N ILE A 134 11.58 6.37 -11.62
CA ILE A 134 10.79 5.32 -10.96
C ILE A 134 10.88 4.01 -11.74
N HIS A 135 10.68 4.07 -13.05
CA HIS A 135 10.78 2.88 -13.89
C HIS A 135 12.21 2.38 -13.99
N ALA A 136 13.18 3.28 -14.13
CA ALA A 136 14.60 2.91 -14.20
C ALA A 136 15.07 2.15 -12.95
N ILE A 137 14.66 2.59 -11.75
CA ILE A 137 14.95 1.90 -10.49
C ILE A 137 14.27 0.52 -10.48
N PHE A 138 13.01 0.43 -10.92
CA PHE A 138 12.31 -0.85 -10.99
C PHE A 138 13.01 -1.86 -11.91
N LEU A 139 13.43 -1.43 -13.11
CA LEU A 139 14.22 -2.27 -14.02
C LEU A 139 15.52 -2.76 -13.38
N SER A 140 16.23 -1.88 -12.67
CA SER A 140 17.46 -2.25 -11.95
C SER A 140 17.19 -3.27 -10.85
N GLU A 141 16.12 -3.10 -10.08
CA GLU A 141 15.73 -4.01 -9.00
C GLU A 141 15.31 -5.39 -9.51
N CYS A 142 14.57 -5.45 -10.62
CA CYS A 142 14.24 -6.70 -11.30
C CYS A 142 15.50 -7.38 -11.85
N SER A 143 16.40 -6.63 -12.49
CA SER A 143 17.66 -7.16 -13.03
C SER A 143 18.53 -7.81 -11.95
N LYS A 144 18.66 -7.17 -10.77
CA LYS A 144 19.40 -7.73 -9.63
C LYS A 144 18.84 -9.07 -9.12
N ARG A 145 17.53 -9.30 -9.32
CA ARG A 145 16.79 -10.49 -8.84
C ARG A 145 16.54 -11.53 -9.93
N GLY A 146 16.95 -11.25 -11.17
CA GLY A 146 16.64 -12.09 -12.33
C GLY A 146 15.16 -12.13 -12.68
N THR A 147 14.40 -11.09 -12.31
CA THR A 147 12.95 -11.02 -12.48
C THR A 147 12.57 -10.46 -13.84
N GLU A 148 11.66 -11.15 -14.52
CA GLU A 148 11.08 -10.69 -15.78
C GLU A 148 10.18 -9.47 -15.52
N VAL A 149 10.44 -8.36 -16.21
CA VAL A 149 9.61 -7.16 -16.14
C VAL A 149 8.35 -7.35 -16.98
N ARG A 150 7.19 -7.16 -16.35
CA ARG A 150 5.86 -7.43 -16.96
C ARG A 150 4.92 -6.22 -16.94
N VAL A 151 5.38 -5.09 -16.44
CA VAL A 151 4.64 -3.83 -16.47
C VAL A 151 4.83 -3.13 -17.82
N ALA A 152 3.73 -2.68 -18.42
CA ALA A 152 3.74 -1.79 -19.58
C ALA A 152 3.42 -0.36 -19.10
N ILE A 153 4.27 0.59 -19.49
CA ILE A 153 4.17 2.01 -19.12
C ILE A 153 3.80 2.88 -20.33
#